data_AF-A0A4Q5T4K3-F1
#
_entry.id   AF-A0A4Q5T4K3-F1
#
_cell.length_a   1.000
_cell.length_b   1.000
_cell.length_c   1.000
_cell.angle_alpha   90.00
_cell.angle_beta   90.00
_cell.angle_gamma   90.00
#
_symmetry.space_group_name_H-M   'P 1'
#
loop_
_entity.id
_entity.type
_entity.pdbx_description
1 polymer ?
#
loop_
_entity_poly.entity_id
_entity_poly.type
_entity_poly.pdbx_seq_one_letter_code
_entity_poly.pdbx_strand_id
1 'polypeptide(L)'
;MQRRQFLKATGVIAAGALFNQKISAGSPCDFSSNRPALDKRHFNSEAVESAIIELKKNCRNKELSWLFENCFPNTLDTTVYYNEDSGEPDTYIITGDIDAMWMRDSTAQVWPYL
;
A
#
# COMPACT_ATOMS: atom_id res chain seq x y z
N MET A 1 14.65 -54.67 21.08
CA MET A 1 14.51 -53.21 21.33
C MET A 1 14.03 -52.97 22.76
N GLN A 2 14.71 -52.12 23.54
CA GLN A 2 14.30 -51.81 24.91
C GLN A 2 13.15 -50.78 24.91
N ARG A 3 11.97 -51.17 25.38
CA ARG A 3 10.73 -50.36 25.44
C ARG A 3 10.94 -48.96 26.07
N ARG A 4 11.86 -48.85 27.03
CA ARG A 4 12.22 -47.57 27.68
C ARG A 4 12.94 -46.60 26.75
N GLN A 5 13.77 -47.08 25.84
CA GLN A 5 14.47 -46.24 24.87
C GLN A 5 13.51 -45.73 23.80
N PHE A 6 12.57 -46.57 23.37
CA PHE A 6 11.51 -46.18 22.45
C PHE A 6 10.61 -45.08 23.04
N LEU A 7 10.11 -45.24 24.27
CA LEU A 7 9.26 -44.23 24.92
C LEU A 7 9.98 -42.88 25.11
N LYS A 8 11.28 -42.90 25.42
CA LYS A 8 12.09 -41.67 25.51
C LYS A 8 12.28 -41.00 24.15
N ALA A 9 12.60 -41.78 23.12
CA ALA A 9 12.79 -41.26 21.77
C ALA A 9 11.49 -40.65 21.22
N THR A 10 10.36 -41.36 21.36
CA THR A 10 9.06 -40.86 20.91
C THR A 10 8.62 -39.61 21.68
N GLY A 11 8.87 -39.54 23.00
CA GLY A 11 8.57 -38.36 23.80
C GLY A 11 9.38 -37.12 23.39
N VAL A 12 10.68 -37.28 23.10
CA VAL A 12 11.54 -36.19 22.63
C VAL A 12 11.13 -35.71 21.23
N ILE A 13 10.79 -36.62 20.33
CA ILE A 13 10.32 -36.27 18.97
C ILE A 13 8.99 -35.52 19.04
N ALA A 14 8.04 -35.98 19.86
CA ALA A 14 6.75 -35.32 20.03
C ALA A 14 6.91 -33.91 20.64
N ALA A 15 7.78 -33.76 21.65
CA ALA A 15 8.09 -32.45 22.24
C ALA A 15 8.79 -31.50 21.25
N GLY A 16 9.73 -32.03 20.44
CA GLY A 16 10.41 -31.27 19.39
C GLY A 16 9.46 -30.85 18.25
N ALA A 17 8.51 -31.70 17.88
CA ALA A 17 7.51 -31.39 16.86
C ALA A 17 6.55 -30.27 17.29
N LEU A 18 6.19 -30.21 18.58
CA LEU A 18 5.36 -29.12 19.14
C LEU A 18 6.12 -27.79 19.26
N PHE A 19 7.45 -27.83 19.44
CA PHE A 19 8.29 -26.62 19.44
C PHE A 19 8.45 -26.00 18.04
N ASN A 20 8.41 -26.81 16.98
CA ASN A 20 8.61 -26.35 15.60
C ASN A 20 7.32 -25.85 14.91
N GLN A 21 6.15 -26.05 15.52
CA GLN A 21 4.86 -25.58 14.97
C GLN A 21 4.56 -24.09 15.21
N LYS A 22 5.46 -23.35 15.88
CA LYS A 22 5.35 -21.89 16.07
C LYS A 22 6.23 -21.07 15.11
N ILE A 23 6.55 -21.59 13.93
CA ILE A 23 7.27 -20.82 12.90
C ILE A 23 6.55 -20.98 11.56
N SER A 24 5.32 -20.48 11.52
CA SER A 24 4.76 -19.92 10.29
C SER A 24 3.86 -18.74 10.67
N ALA A 25 4.37 -17.88 11.55
CA ALA A 25 3.93 -16.49 11.53
C ALA A 25 4.58 -15.91 10.29
N GLY A 26 3.76 -15.61 9.27
CA GLY A 26 4.23 -15.08 7.99
C GLY A 26 5.29 -14.01 8.20
N SER A 27 6.33 -14.02 7.37
CA SER A 27 7.37 -13.01 7.38
C SER A 27 6.75 -11.63 7.60
N PRO A 28 7.33 -10.75 8.42
CA PRO A 28 6.87 -9.38 8.49
C PRO A 28 6.95 -8.82 7.07
N CYS A 29 5.81 -8.66 6.40
CA CYS A 29 5.74 -7.99 5.12
C CYS A 29 6.13 -6.55 5.39
N ASP A 30 7.36 -6.20 5.03
CA ASP A 30 7.88 -4.85 5.15
C ASP A 30 7.31 -4.06 3.97
N PHE A 31 6.21 -3.37 4.22
CA PHE A 31 5.47 -2.64 3.20
C PHE A 31 6.10 -1.26 2.98
N SER A 32 7.10 -1.18 2.09
CA SER A 32 7.67 0.11 1.63
C SER A 32 6.71 0.79 0.65
N SER A 33 6.57 2.12 0.73
CA SER A 33 5.73 2.86 -0.22
C SER A 33 6.28 2.74 -1.66
N ASN A 34 5.37 2.55 -2.61
CA ASN A 34 5.66 2.55 -4.05
C ASN A 34 5.36 3.92 -4.69
N ARG A 35 4.97 4.92 -3.89
CA ARG A 35 4.75 6.28 -4.38
C ARG A 35 6.08 6.88 -4.86
N PRO A 36 6.05 7.80 -5.83
CA PRO A 36 7.21 8.62 -6.14
C PRO A 36 7.74 9.36 -4.90
N ALA A 37 9.03 9.65 -4.93
CA ALA A 37 9.66 10.57 -3.97
C ALA A 37 8.95 11.93 -4.03
N LEU A 38 8.96 12.67 -2.91
CA LEU A 38 8.17 13.90 -2.75
C LEU A 38 8.47 14.95 -3.83
N ASP A 39 9.73 15.05 -4.26
CA ASP A 39 10.23 15.95 -5.29
C ASP A 39 9.78 15.59 -6.71
N LYS A 40 9.27 14.38 -6.92
CA LYS A 40 8.83 13.84 -8.22
C LYS A 40 7.32 13.74 -8.35
N ARG A 41 6.57 14.15 -7.35
CA ARG A 41 5.10 14.15 -7.39
C ARG A 41 4.63 15.38 -8.13
N HIS A 42 3.67 15.22 -9.04
CA HIS A 42 3.23 16.35 -9.86
C HIS A 42 2.36 17.34 -9.09
N PHE A 43 1.51 16.85 -8.17
CA PHE A 43 0.63 17.67 -7.36
C PHE A 43 0.56 17.18 -5.92
N ASN A 44 0.52 18.10 -4.96
CA ASN A 44 0.39 17.78 -3.54
C ASN A 44 -0.86 18.42 -2.92
N SER A 45 -1.58 17.67 -2.10
CA SER A 45 -2.75 18.15 -1.36
C SER A 45 -2.64 17.76 0.11
N GLU A 46 -2.64 18.76 1.00
CA GLU A 46 -2.59 18.54 2.45
C GLU A 46 -3.78 17.73 2.96
N ALA A 47 -4.96 17.92 2.35
CA ALA A 47 -6.17 17.18 2.70
C ALA A 47 -6.03 15.69 2.36
N VAL A 48 -5.44 15.36 1.21
CA VAL A 48 -5.20 13.97 0.78
C VAL A 48 -4.17 13.29 1.67
N GLU A 49 -3.06 13.97 1.99
CA GLU A 49 -2.05 13.41 2.92
C GLU A 49 -2.65 13.18 4.32
N SER A 50 -3.49 14.10 4.80
CA SER A 50 -4.20 13.95 6.07
C SER A 50 -5.15 12.74 6.08
N ALA A 51 -5.90 12.54 4.99
CA ALA A 51 -6.79 11.38 4.84
C ALA A 51 -6.02 10.05 4.81
N ILE A 52 -4.84 10.01 4.16
CA ILE A 52 -3.96 8.84 4.17
C ILE A 52 -3.48 8.51 5.58
N ILE A 53 -3.03 9.52 6.34
CA ILE A 53 -2.57 9.34 7.72
C ILE A 53 -3.72 8.83 8.60
N GLU A 54 -4.91 9.42 8.47
CA GLU A 54 -6.09 9.02 9.23
C GLU A 54 -6.50 7.57 8.93
N LEU A 55 -6.55 7.18 7.65
CA LEU A 55 -6.91 5.81 7.27
C LEU A 55 -5.87 4.81 7.78
N LYS A 56 -4.57 5.10 7.62
CA LYS A 56 -3.48 4.23 8.12
C LYS A 56 -3.55 4.05 9.63
N LYS A 57 -3.96 5.08 10.38
CA LYS A 57 -4.13 4.99 11.84
C LYS A 57 -5.31 4.09 12.23
N ASN A 58 -6.39 4.10 11.46
CA ASN A 58 -7.64 3.40 11.78
C ASN A 58 -7.75 2.00 11.15
N CYS A 59 -6.96 1.69 10.12
CA CYS A 59 -7.02 0.42 9.40
C CYS A 59 -6.10 -0.64 10.04
N ARG A 60 -6.70 -1.72 10.52
CA ARG A 60 -5.96 -2.83 11.16
C ARG A 60 -5.14 -3.66 10.17
N ASN A 61 -5.59 -3.73 8.92
CA ASN A 61 -4.89 -4.48 7.88
C ASN A 61 -3.79 -3.60 7.26
N LYS A 62 -2.53 -3.97 7.53
CA LYS A 62 -1.35 -3.24 7.04
C LYS A 62 -1.23 -3.26 5.52
N GLU A 63 -1.56 -4.38 4.89
CA GLU A 63 -1.52 -4.51 3.43
C GLU A 63 -2.56 -3.60 2.77
N LEU A 64 -3.79 -3.57 3.30
CA LEU A 64 -4.83 -2.69 2.79
C LEU A 64 -4.47 -1.21 2.98
N SER A 65 -3.86 -0.87 4.12
CA SER A 65 -3.37 0.48 4.39
C SER A 65 -2.28 0.90 3.42
N TRP A 66 -1.37 -0.03 3.09
CA TRP A 66 -0.31 0.18 2.10
C TRP A 66 -0.87 0.32 0.67
N LEU A 67 -1.84 -0.51 0.28
CA LEU A 67 -2.54 -0.37 -1.00
C LEU A 67 -3.24 0.99 -1.10
N PHE A 68 -3.94 1.41 -0.05
CA PHE A 68 -4.60 2.71 -0.03
C PHE A 68 -3.60 3.86 -0.20
N GLU A 69 -2.50 3.84 0.56
CA GLU A 69 -1.44 4.84 0.45
C GLU A 69 -0.83 4.91 -0.95
N ASN A 70 -0.67 3.78 -1.64
CA ASN A 70 -0.10 3.79 -2.98
C ASN A 70 -1.11 4.17 -4.07
N CYS A 71 -2.38 3.78 -3.93
CA CYS A 71 -3.37 3.94 -4.99
C CYS A 71 -4.16 5.24 -4.86
N PHE A 72 -4.57 5.61 -3.64
CA PHE A 72 -5.45 6.76 -3.44
C PHE A 72 -4.86 8.08 -3.96
N PRO A 73 -3.57 8.42 -3.73
CA PRO A 73 -2.98 9.65 -4.27
C PRO A 73 -2.33 9.47 -5.64
N ASN A 74 -2.40 8.29 -6.27
CA ASN A 74 -1.60 8.01 -7.47
C ASN A 74 -1.91 8.98 -8.63
N THR A 75 -3.17 9.37 -8.81
CA THR A 75 -3.57 10.42 -9.76
C THR A 75 -2.76 11.71 -9.54
N LEU A 76 -2.76 12.22 -8.31
CA LEU A 76 -2.07 13.48 -7.98
C LEU A 76 -0.54 13.33 -8.10
N ASP A 77 -0.02 12.17 -7.71
CA ASP A 77 1.41 11.91 -7.71
C ASP A 77 1.98 11.82 -9.14
N THR A 78 1.27 11.20 -10.09
CA THR A 78 1.86 10.80 -11.38
C THR A 78 1.12 11.27 -12.64
N THR A 79 -0.14 11.71 -12.55
CA THR A 79 -0.94 11.98 -13.76
C THR A 79 -1.44 13.40 -13.92
N VAL A 80 -1.47 14.19 -12.85
CA VAL A 80 -1.93 15.59 -12.88
C VAL A 80 -0.81 16.49 -13.39
N TYR A 81 -1.14 17.42 -14.28
CA TYR A 81 -0.30 18.55 -14.65
C TYR A 81 -1.14 19.82 -14.45
N TYR A 82 -0.83 20.55 -13.39
CA TYR A 82 -1.57 21.75 -13.01
C TYR A 82 -0.83 23.01 -13.48
N ASN A 83 -1.58 23.97 -14.01
CA ASN A 83 -1.09 25.28 -14.38
C ASN A 83 -2.13 26.35 -14.05
N GLU A 84 -1.69 27.60 -13.91
CA GLU A 84 -2.56 28.77 -13.81
C GLU A 84 -2.24 29.72 -14.97
N ASP A 85 -3.00 29.61 -16.07
CA ASP A 85 -2.84 30.50 -17.21
C ASP A 85 -3.79 31.68 -17.08
N SER A 86 -3.25 32.90 -17.05
CA SER A 86 -4.01 34.16 -16.94
C SER A 86 -4.94 34.25 -15.71
N GLY A 87 -4.62 33.53 -14.63
CA GLY A 87 -5.41 33.50 -13.39
C GLY A 87 -6.57 32.51 -13.42
N GLU A 88 -6.71 31.72 -14.48
CA GLU A 88 -7.64 30.60 -14.56
C GLU A 88 -6.88 29.29 -14.31
N PRO A 89 -7.36 28.43 -13.39
CA PRO A 89 -6.74 27.13 -13.17
C PRO A 89 -7.01 26.21 -14.36
N ASP A 90 -5.96 25.65 -14.94
CA ASP A 90 -6.02 24.62 -15.98
C ASP A 90 -5.35 23.34 -15.48
N THR A 91 -5.91 22.19 -15.81
CA THR A 91 -5.40 20.90 -15.34
C THR A 91 -5.51 19.84 -16.42
N TYR A 92 -4.37 19.38 -16.88
CA TYR A 92 -4.25 18.25 -17.79
C TYR A 92 -4.00 16.97 -16.99
N ILE A 93 -4.86 15.95 -17.18
CA ILE A 93 -4.77 14.70 -16.42
C ILE A 93 -4.63 13.53 -17.38
N ILE A 94 -3.45 12.91 -17.40
CA ILE A 94 -3.21 11.74 -18.26
C ILE A 94 -3.82 10.48 -17.65
N THR A 95 -4.08 9.47 -18.47
CA THR A 95 -4.64 8.19 -17.96
C THR A 95 -3.63 7.38 -17.15
N GLY A 96 -2.33 7.60 -17.35
CA GLY A 96 -1.25 6.89 -16.67
C GLY A 96 -0.05 6.71 -17.58
N ASP A 97 0.17 5.48 -18.06
CA ASP A 97 1.22 5.13 -19.00
C ASP A 97 0.98 5.63 -20.44
N ILE A 98 -0.24 6.08 -20.74
CA ILE A 98 -0.60 6.73 -22.00
C ILE A 98 -0.67 8.24 -21.76
N ASP A 99 0.17 8.99 -22.48
CA ASP A 99 0.23 10.45 -22.45
C ASP A 99 -0.93 11.07 -23.25
N ALA A 100 -2.14 10.88 -22.76
CA ALA A 100 -3.36 11.45 -23.28
C ALA A 100 -4.40 11.59 -22.16
N MET A 101 -5.26 12.61 -22.27
CA MET A 101 -6.37 12.84 -21.35
C MET A 101 -7.67 12.31 -21.94
N TRP A 102 -8.25 11.30 -21.29
CA TRP A 102 -9.60 10.82 -21.58
C TRP A 102 -10.61 11.46 -20.64
N MET A 103 -11.64 12.13 -21.18
CA MET A 103 -12.65 12.81 -20.36
C MET A 103 -13.31 11.92 -19.29
N ARG A 104 -13.57 10.65 -19.63
CA ARG A 104 -14.12 9.66 -18.69
C ARG A 104 -13.16 9.43 -17.53
N ASP A 105 -11.91 9.11 -17.86
CA ASP A 105 -10.88 8.71 -16.91
C ASP A 105 -10.50 9.90 -16.02
N SER A 106 -10.27 11.08 -16.60
CA SER A 106 -9.92 12.29 -15.84
C SER A 106 -11.00 12.68 -14.84
N THR A 107 -12.28 12.57 -15.21
CA THR A 107 -13.41 12.81 -14.30
C THR A 107 -13.42 11.80 -13.16
N ALA A 108 -13.24 10.52 -13.47
CA ALA A 108 -13.26 9.45 -12.47
C ALA A 108 -12.03 9.45 -11.55
N GLN A 109 -10.86 9.83 -12.07
CA GLN A 109 -9.59 9.86 -11.36
C GLN A 109 -9.59 10.87 -10.20
N VAL A 110 -10.30 12.01 -10.35
CA VAL A 110 -10.34 13.08 -9.34
C VAL A 110 -11.60 13.06 -8.49
N TRP A 111 -12.63 12.31 -8.90
CA TRP A 111 -13.90 12.19 -8.17
C TRP A 111 -13.74 11.90 -6.67
N PRO A 112 -12.83 11.00 -6.22
CA PRO A 112 -12.69 10.70 -4.80
C PRO A 112 -12.10 11.81 -3.94
N TYR A 113 -11.66 12.93 -4.53
CA TYR A 113 -11.02 14.05 -3.82
C TYR A 113 -11.98 15.23 -3.55
N LEU A 114 -13.23 15.13 -4.01
CA LEU A 114 -14.30 16.10 -3.75
C LEU A 114 -15.04 15.77 -2.45
#